data_AF-A0A929PI18-F1
#
_entry.id   AF-A0A929PI18-F1
#
_cell.length_a   1.000
_cell.length_b   1.000
_cell.length_c   1.000
_cell.angle_alpha   90.00
_cell.angle_beta   90.00
_cell.angle_gamma   90.00
#
_symmetry.space_group_name_H-M   'P 1'
#
loop_
_entity.id
_entity.type
_entity.pdbx_description
1 polymer ?
#
loop_
_entity_poly.entity_id
_entity_poly.type
_entity_poly.pdbx_seq_one_letter_code
_entity_poly.pdbx_strand_id
1 'polypeptide(L)'
;KSDRSRFDDALQRREIRLSDKVRVITVEELSVEELEEEATEEYRESGRDIDNPNLIATYGTLPEFETKEQWRKWSDEDCGVIIEGVGDKIEPYFYPAGPLVSCGTDFDGYISMKISKNLTVEKPLLDELYGIIDEEAKKNGIYEVPVRFVLGDSYQPDILVEDSDDDVPPSDETSSKS
;
A
#
# COMPACT_ATOMS: atom_id res chain seq x y z
N LYS A 1 -33.43 8.44 6.93
CA LYS A 1 -33.51 7.28 7.86
C LYS A 1 -33.41 6.04 7.00
N SER A 2 -32.47 5.12 7.13
CA SER A 2 -31.24 4.98 7.91
C SER A 2 -30.57 3.79 7.26
N ASP A 3 -29.28 3.88 6.93
CA ASP A 3 -28.43 2.68 6.95
C ASP A 3 -26.99 3.08 7.24
N ARG A 4 -26.81 3.62 8.46
CA ARG A 4 -25.51 3.94 9.06
C ARG A 4 -25.08 2.83 10.03
N SER A 5 -25.74 1.67 9.97
CA SER A 5 -25.76 0.66 11.04
C SER A 5 -24.72 -0.45 10.92
N ARG A 6 -23.87 -0.46 9.88
CA ARG A 6 -22.89 -1.54 9.67
C ARG A 6 -21.45 -1.19 9.98
N PHE A 7 -21.10 0.11 10.06
CA PHE A 7 -19.74 0.52 10.40
C PHE A 7 -19.50 0.58 11.92
N ASP A 8 -20.54 0.74 12.73
CA ASP A 8 -20.42 0.81 14.19
C ASP A 8 -20.18 -0.57 14.86
N ASP A 9 -20.63 -1.66 14.23
CA ASP A 9 -20.59 -3.01 14.85
C ASP A 9 -19.18 -3.66 14.79
N ALA A 10 -18.30 -3.19 13.90
CA ALA A 10 -16.93 -3.67 13.79
C ALA A 10 -15.99 -3.02 14.84
N LEU A 11 -16.28 -1.79 15.26
CA LEU A 11 -15.52 -1.09 16.30
C LEU A 11 -15.77 -1.67 17.69
N GLN A 12 -17.02 -2.06 17.99
CA GLN A 12 -17.37 -2.62 19.30
C GLN A 12 -16.74 -3.99 19.58
N ARG A 13 -16.46 -4.79 18.55
CA ARG A 13 -15.85 -6.13 18.74
C ARG A 13 -14.34 -6.08 19.02
N ARG A 14 -13.69 -4.93 18.83
CA ARG A 14 -12.27 -4.76 19.17
C ARG A 14 -12.06 -4.26 20.60
N GLU A 15 -13.13 -3.97 21.35
CA GLU A 15 -13.07 -3.41 22.69
C GLU A 15 -12.99 -4.46 23.82
N ILE A 16 -12.92 -5.76 23.52
CA ILE A 16 -12.86 -6.79 24.56
C ILE A 16 -11.61 -7.67 24.38
N ARG A 17 -10.45 -7.13 24.78
CA ARG A 17 -9.31 -7.84 25.41
C ARG A 17 -8.06 -6.95 25.58
N LEU A 18 -8.23 -5.74 26.09
CA LEU A 18 -7.10 -5.02 26.70
C LEU A 18 -7.21 -5.17 28.21
N SER A 19 -6.42 -6.11 28.73
CA SER A 19 -6.33 -6.47 30.14
C SER A 19 -5.90 -5.29 31.00
N ASP A 20 -6.73 -4.96 32.00
CA ASP A 20 -6.40 -4.50 33.35
C ASP A 20 -5.14 -3.65 33.58
N LYS A 21 -4.98 -2.56 32.83
CA LYS A 21 -4.19 -1.42 33.30
C LYS A 21 -4.93 -0.13 33.00
N VAL A 22 -6.01 0.06 33.75
CA VAL A 22 -6.67 1.35 33.92
C VAL A 22 -5.64 2.34 34.45
N ARG A 23 -5.06 3.14 33.56
CA ARG A 23 -4.72 4.52 33.89
C ARG A 23 -5.89 5.34 33.38
N VAL A 24 -6.68 5.85 34.32
CA VAL A 24 -7.66 6.89 34.06
C VAL A 24 -6.87 8.08 33.54
N ILE A 25 -6.79 8.23 32.23
CA ILE A 25 -6.40 9.50 31.62
C ILE A 25 -7.70 10.28 31.63
N THR A 26 -7.83 11.18 32.59
CA THR A 26 -8.78 12.28 32.52
C THR A 26 -8.63 12.91 31.15
N VAL A 27 -9.70 12.89 30.36
CA VAL A 27 -9.80 13.55 29.06
C VAL A 27 -9.80 15.06 29.33
N GLU A 28 -8.63 15.62 29.65
CA GLU A 28 -8.32 16.97 29.19
C GLU A 28 -8.08 16.83 27.69
N GLU A 29 -8.80 17.63 26.90
CA GLU A 29 -8.81 17.61 25.43
C GLU A 29 -7.38 17.64 24.88
N LEU A 30 -6.81 16.47 24.60
CA LEU A 30 -5.76 16.36 23.61
C LEU A 30 -6.46 16.45 22.25
N SER A 31 -6.08 17.45 21.48
CA SER A 31 -6.58 17.65 20.13
C SER A 31 -6.27 16.42 19.26
N VAL A 32 -7.10 16.14 18.26
CA VAL A 32 -6.86 15.03 17.31
C VAL A 32 -5.47 15.12 16.67
N GLU A 33 -4.97 16.34 16.51
CA GLU A 33 -3.64 16.66 15.99
C GLU A 33 -2.51 16.19 16.92
N GLU A 34 -2.68 16.32 18.25
CA GLU A 34 -1.72 15.84 19.25
C GLU A 34 -1.68 14.31 19.35
N LEU A 35 -2.83 13.64 19.18
CA LEU A 35 -2.91 12.18 19.15
C LEU A 35 -2.31 11.58 17.86
N GLU A 36 -2.50 12.23 16.72
CA GLU A 36 -1.85 11.85 15.47
C GLU A 36 -0.33 12.08 15.54
N GLU A 37 0.11 13.16 16.20
CA GLU A 37 1.54 13.46 16.40
C GLU A 37 2.20 12.47 17.37
N GLU A 38 1.54 12.13 18.48
CA GLU A 38 2.02 11.14 19.46
C GLU A 38 2.13 9.74 18.84
N ALA A 39 1.12 9.30 18.07
CA ALA A 39 1.17 8.02 17.35
C ALA A 39 2.24 7.99 16.24
N THR A 40 2.49 9.14 15.61
CA THR A 40 3.55 9.26 14.60
C THR A 40 4.95 9.24 15.25
N GLU A 41 5.12 9.85 16.42
CA GLU A 41 6.40 9.88 17.14
C GLU A 41 6.74 8.52 17.77
N GLU A 42 5.77 7.85 18.39
CA GLU A 42 5.94 6.49 18.93
C GLU A 42 6.32 5.49 17.82
N TYR A 43 5.74 5.65 16.62
CA TYR A 43 6.11 4.86 15.45
C TYR A 43 7.53 5.19 14.94
N ARG A 44 7.90 6.48 14.87
CA ARG A 44 9.24 6.95 14.48
C ARG A 44 10.34 6.46 15.43
N GLU A 45 10.05 6.36 16.73
CA GLU A 45 10.97 5.81 17.73
C GLU A 45 11.07 4.27 17.68
N SER A 46 10.09 3.56 17.10
CA SER A 46 10.00 2.09 17.16
C SER A 46 11.03 1.31 16.32
N GLY A 47 11.90 1.98 15.58
CA GLY A 47 13.11 1.36 15.04
C GLY A 47 13.20 1.45 13.53
N ARG A 48 14.08 2.32 13.07
CA ARG A 48 14.56 2.42 11.69
C ARG A 48 15.04 1.04 11.20
N ASP A 49 14.34 0.51 10.20
CA ASP A 49 14.74 -0.51 9.23
C ASP A 49 15.06 -1.96 9.67
N ILE A 50 15.17 -2.30 10.96
CA ILE A 50 15.73 -3.63 11.34
C ILE A 50 14.70 -4.78 11.28
N ASP A 51 13.39 -4.51 11.37
CA ASP A 51 12.36 -5.56 11.53
C ASP A 51 11.26 -5.56 10.44
N ASN A 52 11.54 -5.12 9.20
CA ASN A 52 10.60 -5.37 8.10
C ASN A 52 10.97 -6.66 7.37
N PRO A 53 10.35 -7.83 7.69
CA PRO A 53 10.67 -9.10 7.04
C PRO A 53 10.34 -9.12 5.54
N ASN A 54 9.60 -8.12 5.05
CA ASN A 54 9.23 -8.00 3.65
C ASN A 54 10.16 -7.07 2.86
N LEU A 55 11.17 -6.45 3.48
CA LEU A 55 12.12 -5.58 2.78
C LEU A 55 12.99 -6.42 1.83
N ILE A 56 13.00 -6.04 0.55
CA ILE A 56 13.82 -6.67 -0.49
C ILE A 56 15.12 -5.89 -0.64
N ALA A 57 15.01 -4.58 -0.86
CA ALA A 57 16.14 -3.69 -1.08
C ALA A 57 15.75 -2.23 -0.86
N THR A 58 16.74 -1.41 -0.52
CA THR A 58 16.63 0.05 -0.44
C THR A 58 17.68 0.68 -1.35
N TYR A 59 17.28 1.72 -2.09
CA TYR A 59 18.12 2.50 -2.97
C TYR A 59 18.02 3.98 -2.59
N GLY A 60 19.04 4.77 -2.93
CA GLY A 60 19.10 6.19 -2.60
C GLY A 60 19.32 6.47 -1.11
N THR A 61 19.16 7.74 -0.74
CA THR A 61 19.39 8.24 0.61
C THR A 61 18.18 9.05 1.05
N LEU A 62 17.57 8.70 2.18
CA LEU A 62 16.46 9.46 2.73
C LEU A 62 16.96 10.86 3.16
N PRO A 63 16.30 11.95 2.73
CA PRO A 63 16.65 13.28 3.20
C PRO A 63 16.46 13.41 4.72
N GLU A 64 17.27 14.27 5.35
CA GLU A 64 17.04 14.64 6.74
C GLU A 64 15.94 15.70 6.82
N PHE A 65 14.98 15.49 7.72
CA PHE A 65 13.88 16.41 7.98
C PHE A 65 14.03 16.99 9.38
N GLU A 66 14.20 18.30 9.47
CA GLU A 66 14.25 19.05 10.73
C GLU A 66 12.86 19.50 11.19
N THR A 67 11.90 19.62 10.26
CA THR A 67 10.53 20.08 10.57
C THR A 67 9.45 19.25 9.88
N LYS A 68 8.22 19.32 10.44
CA LYS A 68 7.03 18.67 9.89
C LYS A 68 6.66 19.21 8.51
N GLU A 69 6.90 20.50 8.26
CA GLU A 69 6.69 21.14 6.96
C GLU A 69 7.66 20.60 5.90
N GLN A 70 8.93 20.37 6.27
CA GLN A 70 9.89 19.75 5.36
C GLN A 70 9.47 18.32 5.00
N TRP A 71 9.03 17.54 5.99
CA TRP A 71 8.53 16.18 5.76
C TRP A 71 7.25 16.18 4.90
N ARG A 72 6.29 17.07 5.15
CA ARG A 72 5.07 17.19 4.33
C ARG A 72 5.40 17.57 2.90
N LYS A 73 6.26 18.57 2.71
CA LYS A 73 6.70 18.97 1.38
C LYS A 73 7.34 17.80 0.63
N TRP A 74 8.21 17.06 1.31
CA TRP A 74 8.84 15.88 0.73
C TRP A 74 7.81 14.80 0.35
N SER A 75 6.96 14.41 1.30
CA SER A 75 6.01 13.31 1.14
C SER A 75 4.91 13.62 0.11
N ASP A 76 4.35 14.82 0.17
CA ASP A 76 3.15 15.18 -0.59
C ASP A 76 3.49 15.83 -1.93
N GLU A 77 4.52 16.69 -1.97
CA GLU A 77 4.90 17.42 -3.19
C GLU A 77 6.00 16.69 -3.96
N ASP A 78 7.18 16.52 -3.35
CA ASP A 78 8.37 16.02 -4.05
C ASP A 78 8.17 14.56 -4.52
N CYS A 79 7.74 13.67 -3.62
CA CYS A 79 7.40 12.29 -3.98
C CYS A 79 6.18 12.22 -4.91
N GLY A 80 5.17 13.07 -4.71
CA GLY A 80 3.97 13.13 -5.53
C GLY A 80 4.28 13.40 -7.00
N VAL A 81 5.09 14.44 -7.27
CA VAL A 81 5.51 14.81 -8.62
C VAL A 81 6.30 13.68 -9.29
N ILE A 82 7.16 12.98 -8.55
CA ILE A 82 7.93 11.84 -9.08
C ILE A 82 7.00 10.70 -9.47
N ILE A 83 6.10 10.29 -8.56
CA ILE A 83 5.18 9.16 -8.75
C ILE A 83 4.24 9.43 -9.93
N GLU A 84 3.69 10.64 -10.03
CA GLU A 84 2.86 11.06 -11.15
C GLU A 84 3.66 11.04 -12.47
N GLY A 85 4.89 11.55 -12.46
CA GLY A 85 5.74 11.63 -13.65
C GLY A 85 6.21 10.28 -14.20
N VAL A 86 6.23 9.23 -13.38
CA VAL A 86 6.59 7.88 -13.82
C VAL A 86 5.41 7.01 -14.23
N GLY A 87 4.17 7.42 -13.97
CA GLY A 87 2.95 6.60 -14.10
C GLY A 87 2.92 5.73 -15.36
N ASP A 88 2.99 6.36 -16.54
CA ASP A 88 2.95 5.66 -17.84
C ASP A 88 4.15 4.72 -18.07
N LYS A 89 5.31 5.03 -17.48
CA LYS A 89 6.54 4.24 -17.64
C LYS A 89 6.53 3.00 -16.76
N ILE A 90 5.93 3.09 -15.57
CA ILE A 90 5.82 1.96 -14.64
C ILE A 90 4.52 1.14 -14.86
N GLU A 91 3.56 1.67 -15.62
CA GLU A 91 2.29 0.99 -15.99
C GLU A 91 2.50 -0.47 -16.44
N PRO A 92 3.43 -0.78 -17.36
CA PRO A 92 3.61 -2.14 -17.87
C PRO A 92 4.10 -3.15 -16.84
N TYR A 93 4.68 -2.67 -15.73
CA TYR A 93 5.21 -3.51 -14.65
C TYR A 93 4.15 -3.83 -13.61
N PHE A 94 2.98 -3.19 -13.64
CA PHE A 94 1.92 -3.48 -12.69
C PHE A 94 1.29 -4.86 -12.92
N TYR A 95 0.94 -5.49 -11.80
CA TYR A 95 0.21 -6.74 -11.76
C TYR A 95 -1.15 -6.59 -12.44
N PRO A 96 -1.61 -7.59 -13.23
CA PRO A 96 -1.03 -8.92 -13.43
C PRO A 96 0.03 -9.03 -14.53
N ALA A 97 0.26 -7.98 -15.33
CA ALA A 97 1.20 -8.03 -16.45
C ALA A 97 2.66 -8.10 -15.98
N GLY A 98 2.96 -7.43 -14.86
CA GLY A 98 4.26 -7.47 -14.20
C GLY A 98 4.16 -7.73 -12.69
N PRO A 99 5.29 -7.65 -11.97
CA PRO A 99 5.36 -8.03 -10.57
C PRO A 99 5.00 -6.90 -9.58
N LEU A 100 4.83 -5.66 -10.05
CA LEU A 100 4.57 -4.50 -9.19
C LEU A 100 3.08 -4.44 -8.79
N VAL A 101 2.79 -4.42 -7.50
CA VAL A 101 1.43 -4.33 -6.95
C VAL A 101 1.04 -2.87 -6.70
N SER A 102 1.96 -2.06 -6.17
CA SER A 102 1.70 -0.66 -5.86
C SER A 102 2.98 0.17 -5.91
N CYS A 103 2.85 1.45 -6.25
CA CYS A 103 3.89 2.47 -6.12
C CYS A 103 3.28 3.64 -5.34
N GLY A 104 3.96 4.14 -4.31
CA GLY A 104 3.47 5.24 -3.46
C GLY A 104 4.52 5.68 -2.45
N THR A 105 4.25 6.73 -1.68
CA THR A 105 5.12 7.14 -0.55
C THR A 105 4.74 6.36 0.72
N ASP A 106 5.71 5.82 1.44
CA ASP A 106 5.48 5.23 2.76
C ASP A 106 5.63 6.26 3.91
N PHE A 107 5.22 5.88 5.12
CA PHE A 107 5.24 6.75 6.29
C PHE A 107 6.66 7.19 6.68
N ASP A 108 7.67 6.40 6.33
CA ASP A 108 9.08 6.70 6.59
C ASP A 108 9.66 7.66 5.54
N GLY A 109 8.90 8.02 4.50
CA GLY A 109 9.29 8.97 3.46
C GLY A 109 10.02 8.33 2.28
N TYR A 110 10.04 7.01 2.16
CA TYR A 110 10.56 6.33 0.96
C TYR A 110 9.46 6.23 -0.10
N ILE A 111 9.84 6.27 -1.37
CA ILE A 111 8.97 5.77 -2.43
C ILE A 111 8.96 4.24 -2.33
N SER A 112 7.84 3.69 -1.92
CA SER A 112 7.61 2.26 -1.73
C SER A 112 7.08 1.61 -3.01
N MET A 113 7.83 0.62 -3.50
CA MET A 113 7.45 -0.25 -4.61
C MET A 113 7.14 -1.65 -4.07
N LYS A 114 5.85 -1.98 -4.02
CA LYS A 114 5.39 -3.27 -3.51
C LYS A 114 5.43 -4.31 -4.62
N ILE A 115 6.19 -5.37 -4.43
CA ILE A 115 6.32 -6.50 -5.34
C ILE A 115 5.43 -7.65 -4.86
N SER A 116 4.73 -8.31 -5.79
CA SER A 116 3.90 -9.47 -5.48
C SER A 116 4.73 -10.59 -4.86
N LYS A 117 4.35 -11.05 -3.66
CA LYS A 117 5.03 -12.14 -2.96
C LYS A 117 5.04 -13.48 -3.72
N ASN A 118 4.16 -13.61 -4.72
CA ASN A 118 4.01 -14.82 -5.53
C ASN A 118 5.03 -14.90 -6.67
N LEU A 119 5.83 -13.85 -6.89
CA LEU A 119 6.78 -13.77 -7.99
C LEU A 119 8.20 -13.56 -7.44
N THR A 120 9.15 -14.26 -8.03
CA THR A 120 10.58 -14.00 -7.76
C THR A 120 11.02 -12.83 -8.63
N VAL A 121 11.58 -11.79 -8.00
CA VAL A 121 12.16 -10.66 -8.70
C VAL A 121 13.68 -10.71 -8.62
N GLU A 122 14.33 -10.48 -9.75
CA GLU A 122 15.78 -10.44 -9.83
C GLU A 122 16.28 -9.00 -9.73
N LYS A 123 17.53 -8.84 -9.29
CA LYS A 123 18.17 -7.53 -9.14
C LYS A 123 18.07 -6.62 -10.39
N PRO A 124 18.27 -7.11 -11.64
CA PRO A 124 18.18 -6.26 -12.83
C PRO A 124 16.83 -5.54 -12.98
N LEU A 125 15.74 -6.17 -12.56
CA LEU A 125 14.42 -5.54 -12.58
C LEU A 125 14.31 -4.43 -11.53
N LEU A 126 14.87 -4.64 -10.34
CA LEU A 126 14.89 -3.61 -9.29
C LEU A 126 15.72 -2.39 -9.75
N ASP A 127 16.86 -2.65 -10.38
CA ASP A 127 17.73 -1.61 -10.95
C ASP A 127 17.01 -0.83 -12.07
N GLU A 128 16.23 -1.52 -12.92
CA GLU A 128 15.42 -0.91 -13.97
C GLU A 128 14.31 -0.01 -13.41
N LEU A 129 13.52 -0.53 -12.45
CA LEU A 129 12.46 0.25 -11.78
C LEU A 129 13.03 1.45 -11.04
N TYR A 130 14.16 1.28 -10.35
CA TYR A 130 14.86 2.38 -9.70
C TYR A 130 15.32 3.43 -10.72
N GLY A 131 15.88 3.00 -11.85
CA GLY A 131 16.30 3.90 -12.93
C GLY A 131 15.16 4.78 -13.45
N ILE A 132 13.96 4.22 -13.64
CA ILE A 132 12.78 4.98 -14.07
C ILE A 132 12.43 6.09 -13.06
N ILE A 133 12.47 5.78 -11.76
CA ILE A 133 12.18 6.72 -10.67
C ILE A 133 13.29 7.78 -10.55
N ASP A 134 14.54 7.36 -10.55
CA ASP A 134 15.71 8.24 -10.42
C ASP A 134 15.84 9.21 -11.61
N GLU A 135 15.55 8.76 -12.83
CA GLU A 135 15.49 9.63 -14.00
C GLU A 135 14.40 10.70 -13.89
N GLU A 136 13.24 10.36 -13.33
CA GLU A 136 12.16 11.34 -13.14
C GLU A 136 12.45 12.30 -11.98
N ALA A 137 13.00 11.79 -10.87
CA ALA A 137 13.47 12.60 -9.75
C ALA A 137 14.50 13.66 -10.18
N LYS A 138 15.47 13.26 -11.02
CA LYS A 138 16.51 14.15 -11.54
C LYS A 138 15.95 15.31 -12.38
N LYS A 139 14.87 15.10 -13.13
CA LYS A 139 14.20 16.18 -13.88
C LYS A 139 13.60 17.24 -12.96
N ASN A 140 13.22 16.85 -11.75
CA ASN A 140 12.68 17.70 -10.71
C ASN A 140 13.76 18.23 -9.75
N GLY A 141 15.04 18.01 -10.06
CA GLY A 141 16.17 18.48 -9.25
C GLY A 141 16.41 17.67 -7.97
N ILE A 142 15.81 16.49 -7.86
CA ILE A 142 15.97 15.56 -6.74
C ILE A 142 17.00 14.51 -7.15
N TYR A 143 17.99 14.27 -6.29
CA TYR A 143 19.07 13.30 -6.52
C TYR A 143 19.08 12.28 -5.39
N GLU A 144 19.55 11.06 -5.69
CA GLU A 144 19.59 9.96 -4.71
C GLU A 144 18.22 9.66 -4.09
N VAL A 145 17.15 9.74 -4.89
CA VAL A 145 15.77 9.53 -4.41
C VAL A 145 15.66 8.20 -3.64
N PRO A 146 15.14 8.22 -2.40
CA PRO A 146 15.02 7.04 -1.56
C PRO A 146 13.87 6.16 -2.04
N VAL A 147 14.19 4.93 -2.46
CA VAL A 147 13.21 3.94 -2.95
C VAL A 147 13.35 2.65 -2.16
N ARG A 148 12.22 2.10 -1.71
CA ARG A 148 12.15 0.86 -0.96
C ARG A 148 11.34 -0.18 -1.74
N PHE A 149 11.95 -1.33 -1.99
CA PHE A 149 11.27 -2.49 -2.57
C PHE A 149 10.82 -3.42 -1.46
N VAL A 150 9.53 -3.74 -1.41
CA VAL A 150 8.94 -4.60 -0.36
C VAL A 150 8.06 -5.68 -0.96
N LEU A 151 8.04 -6.87 -0.36
CA LEU A 151 7.07 -7.92 -0.71
C LEU A 151 5.69 -7.58 -0.16
N GLY A 152 4.64 -7.90 -0.92
CA GLY A 152 3.27 -7.74 -0.46
C GLY A 152 2.25 -8.53 -1.26
N ASP A 153 1.05 -8.60 -0.70
CA ASP A 153 -0.10 -9.24 -1.32
C ASP A 153 -0.66 -8.40 -2.47
N SER A 154 -0.93 -9.05 -3.61
CA SER A 154 -1.84 -8.51 -4.62
C SER A 154 -3.26 -8.69 -4.12
N TYR A 155 -4.05 -7.62 -4.05
CA TYR A 155 -5.49 -7.76 -3.78
C TYR A 155 -6.14 -8.46 -4.97
N GLN A 156 -6.36 -9.78 -4.87
CA GLN A 156 -7.34 -10.47 -5.70
C GLN A 156 -8.67 -10.41 -4.93
N PRO A 157 -9.71 -9.71 -5.42
CA PRO A 157 -11.05 -10.11 -5.03
C PRO A 157 -11.22 -11.54 -5.54
N ASP A 158 -11.32 -12.51 -4.63
CA ASP A 158 -11.67 -13.88 -4.99
C ASP A 158 -12.94 -13.81 -5.83
N ILE A 159 -12.82 -14.02 -7.14
CA ILE A 159 -13.98 -14.18 -8.01
C ILE A 159 -14.60 -15.50 -7.53
N LEU A 160 -15.67 -15.40 -6.74
CA LEU A 160 -16.54 -16.54 -6.47
C LEU A 160 -17.05 -16.98 -7.84
N VAL A 161 -16.42 -18.02 -8.38
CA VAL A 161 -16.96 -18.76 -9.52
C VAL A 161 -18.26 -19.33 -9.01
N GLU A 162 -19.38 -18.68 -9.35
CA GLU A 162 -20.68 -19.30 -9.19
C GLU A 162 -20.65 -20.55 -10.05
N ASP A 163 -20.58 -21.71 -9.41
CA ASP A 163 -20.69 -23.01 -10.05
C ASP A 163 -21.91 -22.97 -10.97
N SER A 164 -21.64 -22.89 -12.27
CA SER A 164 -22.65 -23.03 -13.29
C SER A 164 -22.96 -24.51 -13.35
N ASP A 165 -23.95 -24.96 -12.58
CA ASP A 165 -24.49 -26.30 -12.68
C ASP A 165 -25.04 -26.51 -14.10
N ASP A 166 -24.22 -27.14 -14.94
CA ASP A 166 -24.57 -27.73 -16.22
C ASP A 166 -25.40 -29.00 -15.94
N ASP A 167 -26.73 -28.91 -15.99
CA ASP A 167 -27.61 -30.08 -16.03
C ASP A 167 -28.45 -30.10 -17.32
N VAL A 168 -27.81 -30.68 -18.34
CA VAL A 168 -28.30 -31.66 -19.33
C VAL A 168 -29.69 -31.45 -19.97
N PRO A 169 -29.79 -31.38 -21.31
CA PRO A 169 -31.06 -31.28 -22.02
C PRO A 169 -31.76 -32.65 -22.18
N PRO A 170 -33.10 -32.75 -22.14
CA PRO A 170 -33.77 -33.89 -22.75
C PRO A 170 -33.96 -33.63 -24.24
N SER A 171 -33.17 -34.33 -25.05
CA SER A 171 -33.59 -34.75 -26.38
C SER A 171 -34.75 -35.74 -26.24
N ASP A 172 -35.87 -35.52 -26.93
CA ASP A 172 -36.36 -36.56 -27.82
C ASP A 172 -37.30 -36.03 -28.92
N GLU A 173 -37.12 -36.64 -30.07
CA GLU A 173 -37.89 -36.52 -31.31
C GLU A 173 -39.39 -36.83 -31.12
N THR A 174 -40.25 -36.27 -31.97
CA THR A 174 -40.96 -37.08 -32.98
C THR A 174 -41.81 -36.21 -33.94
N SER A 175 -41.43 -36.31 -35.22
CA SER A 175 -42.29 -36.64 -36.37
C SER A 175 -43.37 -35.67 -36.90
N SER A 176 -43.06 -35.17 -38.11
CA SER A 176 -43.90 -35.23 -39.33
C SER A 176 -45.02 -34.22 -39.59
N LYS A 177 -44.68 -33.26 -40.47
CA LYS A 177 -45.12 -33.16 -41.87
C LYS A 177 -46.62 -33.38 -42.20
N SER A 178 -47.36 -32.30 -42.47
CA SER A 178 -47.99 -31.93 -43.77
C SER A 178 -49.05 -30.86 -43.57
#